data_AF-A0A3D9FGR5-F1
#
_entry.id   AF-A0A3D9FGR5-F1
#
_cell.length_a   1.000
_cell.length_b   1.000
_cell.length_c   1.000
_cell.angle_alpha   90.00
_cell.angle_beta   90.00
_cell.angle_gamma   90.00
#
_symmetry.space_group_name_H-M   'P 1'
#
loop_
_entity.id
_entity.type
_entity.pdbx_description
1 polymer ?
#
loop_
_entity_poly.entity_id
_entity_poly.type
_entity_poly.pdbx_seq_one_letter_code
_entity_poly.pdbx_strand_id
1 'polypeptide(L)'
;MAQNKRSIPEIRARMREIADEYEIEELHDLADETYRNSPVKRASRKSASLTPELAEKIRAFVAKNPKLHQRDVAQKFNVNPGRVSEALNNQV
;
A
#
# COMPACT_ATOMS: atom_id res chain seq x y z
N MET A 1 -4.38 29.12 -2.96
CA MET A 1 -3.05 28.59 -3.35
C MET A 1 -3.11 28.28 -4.83
N ALA A 2 -2.15 28.72 -5.63
CA ALA A 2 -2.15 28.43 -7.07
C ALA A 2 -2.00 26.92 -7.28
N GLN A 3 -2.95 26.31 -7.96
CA GLN A 3 -2.85 24.90 -8.34
C GLN A 3 -1.85 24.83 -9.49
N ASN A 4 -0.70 24.19 -9.25
CA ASN A 4 0.32 24.03 -10.28
C ASN A 4 -0.28 23.33 -11.51
N LYS A 5 -0.01 23.86 -12.70
CA LYS A 5 -0.59 23.39 -13.97
C LYS A 5 -0.24 21.94 -14.31
N ARG A 6 0.88 21.42 -13.80
CA ARG A 6 1.39 20.06 -14.03
C ARG A 6 1.75 19.40 -12.71
N SER A 7 1.55 18.09 -12.65
CA SER A 7 2.04 17.21 -11.59
C SER A 7 3.57 17.00 -11.71
N ILE A 8 4.22 16.56 -10.62
CA ILE A 8 5.67 16.25 -10.63
C ILE A 8 6.04 15.21 -11.71
N PRO A 9 5.27 14.11 -11.93
CA PRO A 9 5.55 13.19 -13.03
C PRO A 9 5.50 13.86 -14.42
N GLU A 10 4.53 14.74 -14.66
CA GLU A 10 4.41 15.46 -15.94
C GLU A 10 5.55 16.47 -16.13
N ILE A 11 5.98 17.13 -15.06
CA ILE A 11 7.14 18.03 -15.08
C ILE A 11 8.40 17.23 -15.42
N ARG A 12 8.61 16.07 -14.77
CA ARG A 12 9.75 15.19 -15.03
C ARG A 12 9.79 14.70 -16.48
N ALA A 13 8.65 14.24 -16.99
CA ALA A 13 8.54 13.81 -18.39
C ALA A 13 8.95 14.95 -19.33
N ARG A 14 8.43 16.16 -19.09
CA ARG A 14 8.77 17.33 -19.90
C ARG A 14 10.25 17.73 -19.77
N MET A 15 10.86 17.58 -18.59
CA MET A 15 12.29 17.85 -18.41
C MET A 15 13.15 16.89 -19.24
N ARG A 16 12.82 15.60 -19.28
CA ARG A 16 13.52 14.61 -20.09
C ARG A 16 13.36 14.85 -21.59
N GLU A 17 12.16 15.22 -22.04
CA GLU A 17 11.93 15.63 -23.43
C GLU A 17 12.83 16.81 -23.84
N ILE A 18 12.94 17.83 -22.99
CA ILE A 18 13.81 18.99 -23.26
C ILE A 18 15.29 18.59 -23.19
N ALA A 19 15.66 17.71 -22.26
CA ALA A 19 17.01 17.17 -22.18
C ALA A 19 17.43 16.47 -23.47
N ASP A 20 16.55 15.65 -24.03
CA ASP A 20 16.80 14.92 -25.28
C ASP A 20 16.74 15.85 -26.52
N GLU A 21 15.83 16.82 -26.55
CA GLU A 21 15.66 17.76 -27.66
C GLU A 21 16.86 18.71 -27.81
N TYR A 22 17.46 19.12 -26.69
CA TYR A 22 18.56 20.09 -26.65
C TYR A 22 19.90 19.51 -26.20
N GLU A 23 19.98 18.19 -26.02
CA GLU A 23 21.18 17.46 -25.55
C GLU A 23 21.74 18.02 -24.22
N ILE A 24 20.85 18.33 -23.26
CA ILE A 24 21.20 18.89 -21.94
C ILE A 24 21.14 17.79 -20.88
N GLU A 25 22.26 17.14 -20.60
CA GLU A 25 22.33 16.06 -19.59
C GLU A 25 21.92 16.51 -18.17
N GLU A 26 22.20 17.76 -17.78
CA GLU A 26 21.81 18.31 -16.47
C GLU A 26 20.30 18.23 -16.20
N LEU A 27 19.47 18.30 -17.25
CA LEU A 27 18.01 18.17 -17.10
C LEU A 27 17.58 16.73 -16.81
N HIS A 28 18.34 15.73 -17.24
CA HIS A 28 18.12 14.33 -16.84
C HIS A 28 18.44 14.15 -15.35
N ASP A 29 19.55 14.71 -14.88
CA ASP A 29 19.94 14.65 -13.47
C ASP A 29 18.90 15.32 -12.57
N LEU A 30 18.47 16.55 -12.93
CA LEU A 30 17.43 17.27 -12.19
C LEU A 30 16.09 16.53 -12.20
N ALA A 31 15.75 15.86 -13.30
CA ALA A 31 14.54 15.04 -13.39
C ALA A 31 14.57 13.88 -12.38
N ASP A 32 15.74 13.30 -12.13
CA ASP A 32 15.96 12.22 -11.18
C ASP A 32 16.00 12.71 -9.72
N GLU A 33 16.46 13.93 -9.47
CA GLU A 33 16.39 14.54 -8.13
C GLU A 33 14.95 14.86 -7.67
N THR A 34 13.99 14.94 -8.60
CA THR A 34 12.57 15.17 -8.23
C THR A 34 11.89 13.98 -7.56
N TYR A 35 12.52 12.80 -7.50
CA TYR A 35 11.93 11.66 -6.81
C TYR A 35 11.88 11.92 -5.30
N ARG A 36 10.79 11.44 -4.67
CA ARG A 36 10.70 11.50 -3.22
C ARG A 36 11.74 10.56 -2.62
N ASN A 37 12.51 11.06 -1.66
CA ASN A 37 13.41 10.22 -0.87
C ASN A 37 12.65 9.02 -0.29
N SER A 38 13.23 7.84 -0.52
CA SER A 38 12.69 6.61 0.06
C SER A 38 12.76 6.70 1.59
N PRO A 39 11.73 6.22 2.31
CA PRO A 39 11.75 6.24 3.77
C PRO A 39 12.92 5.39 4.28
N VAL A 40 13.81 6.01 5.07
CA VAL A 40 15.03 5.40 5.63
C VAL A 40 14.71 4.13 6.43
N LYS A 41 13.55 4.08 7.09
CA LYS A 41 13.07 2.91 7.82
C LYS A 41 11.59 2.69 7.52
N ARG A 42 11.25 1.49 7.06
CA ARG A 42 9.87 0.97 7.08
C ARG A 42 9.73 0.03 8.28
N ALA A 43 8.69 0.23 9.07
CA ALA A 43 8.37 -0.71 10.15
C ALA A 43 8.08 -2.09 9.55
N SER A 44 8.56 -3.15 10.21
CA SER A 44 8.25 -4.51 9.81
C SER A 44 6.74 -4.77 9.90
N ARG A 45 6.21 -5.54 8.95
CA ARG A 45 4.81 -6.00 9.00
C ARG A 45 4.66 -6.93 10.20
N LYS A 46 3.80 -6.57 11.15
CA LYS A 46 3.52 -7.37 12.36
C LYS A 46 2.34 -8.33 12.20
N SER A 47 1.35 -7.95 11.38
CA SER A 47 0.16 -8.76 11.14
C SER A 47 0.43 -9.86 10.12
N ALA A 48 -0.12 -11.04 10.35
CA ALA A 48 -0.12 -12.12 9.37
C ALA A 48 -0.86 -11.71 8.09
N SER A 49 -0.36 -12.15 6.94
CA SER A 49 -1.10 -12.05 5.68
C SER A 49 -2.34 -12.94 5.75
N LEU A 50 -3.48 -12.44 5.28
CA LEU A 50 -4.68 -13.24 5.19
C LEU A 50 -4.56 -14.19 3.99
N THR A 51 -4.33 -15.47 4.27
CA THR A 51 -4.33 -16.55 3.26
C THR A 51 -5.71 -17.21 3.19
N PRO A 52 -6.06 -17.89 2.08
CA PRO A 52 -7.33 -18.63 1.98
C PRO A 52 -7.51 -19.65 3.11
N GLU A 53 -6.44 -20.39 3.45
CA GLU A 53 -6.45 -21.34 4.57
C GLU A 53 -6.72 -20.67 5.93
N LEU A 54 -6.16 -19.47 6.15
CA LEU A 54 -6.40 -18.70 7.35
C LEU A 54 -7.84 -18.17 7.38
N ALA A 55 -8.37 -17.75 6.24
CA ALA A 55 -9.76 -17.31 6.11
C ALA A 55 -10.74 -18.45 6.45
N GLU A 56 -10.48 -19.68 6.00
CA GLU A 56 -11.27 -20.85 6.38
C GLU A 56 -11.23 -21.11 7.89
N LYS A 57 -10.05 -21.04 8.50
CA LYS A 57 -9.89 -21.17 9.96
C LYS A 57 -10.66 -20.10 10.72
N ILE A 58 -10.64 -18.85 10.25
CA ILE A 58 -11.40 -17.74 10.83
C ILE A 58 -12.91 -18.01 10.71
N ARG A 59 -13.41 -18.39 9.52
CA ARG A 59 -14.82 -18.72 9.30
C ARG A 59 -15.29 -19.85 10.21
N ALA A 60 -14.53 -20.94 10.29
CA ALA A 60 -14.84 -22.07 11.17
C ALA A 60 -14.82 -21.67 12.65
N PHE A 61 -13.91 -20.78 13.05
CA PHE A 61 -13.83 -20.29 14.43
C PHE A 61 -15.02 -19.40 14.81
N VAL A 62 -15.43 -18.50 13.92
CA VAL A 62 -16.59 -17.62 14.11
C VAL A 62 -17.89 -18.41 14.10
N ALA A 63 -18.03 -19.42 13.22
CA ALA A 63 -19.20 -20.30 13.20
C ALA A 63 -19.41 -21.03 14.54
N LYS A 64 -18.32 -21.41 15.22
CA LYS A 64 -18.36 -22.01 16.56
C LYS A 64 -18.57 -20.99 17.69
N ASN A 65 -18.36 -19.71 17.42
CA ASN A 65 -18.41 -18.64 18.42
C ASN A 65 -19.12 -17.38 17.87
N PRO A 66 -20.42 -17.45 17.56
CA PRO A 66 -21.13 -16.38 16.85
C PRO A 66 -21.25 -15.07 17.63
N LYS A 67 -21.06 -15.10 18.96
CA LYS A 67 -21.14 -13.91 19.83
C LYS A 67 -19.78 -13.23 20.07
N LEU A 68 -18.68 -13.82 19.59
CA LEU A 68 -17.35 -13.25 19.76
C LEU A 68 -17.20 -12.00 18.91
N HIS A 69 -16.63 -10.95 19.48
CA HIS A 69 -16.41 -9.71 18.76
C HIS A 69 -15.29 -9.90 17.73
N GLN A 70 -15.41 -9.30 16.54
CA GLN A 70 -14.43 -9.46 15.46
C GLN A 70 -13.01 -9.02 15.88
N ARG A 71 -12.92 -8.06 16.80
CA ARG A 71 -11.64 -7.62 17.39
C ARG A 71 -10.92 -8.75 18.14
N ASP A 72 -11.67 -9.58 18.86
CA ASP A 72 -11.11 -10.67 19.67
C ASP A 72 -10.67 -11.82 18.75
N VAL A 73 -11.42 -12.06 17.68
CA VAL A 73 -11.04 -12.99 16.60
C VAL A 73 -9.75 -12.51 15.92
N ALA A 74 -9.67 -11.22 15.59
CA ALA A 74 -8.48 -10.62 14.97
C ALA A 74 -7.22 -10.77 15.84
N GLN A 75 -7.36 -10.56 17.14
CA GLN A 75 -6.27 -10.75 18.11
C GLN A 75 -5.83 -12.21 18.18
N LYS A 76 -6.77 -13.16 18.17
CA LYS A 76 -6.47 -14.60 18.20
C LYS A 76 -5.67 -15.05 16.98
N PHE A 77 -5.99 -14.53 15.80
CA PHE A 77 -5.33 -14.92 14.54
C PHE A 77 -4.18 -13.98 14.14
N ASN A 78 -3.85 -12.98 14.97
CA ASN A 78 -2.85 -11.95 14.68
C ASN A 78 -3.05 -11.28 13.29
N VAL A 79 -4.30 -10.97 12.97
CA VAL A 79 -4.69 -10.28 11.74
C VAL A 79 -5.31 -8.92 12.07
N ASN A 80 -5.37 -8.03 11.08
CA ASN A 80 -6.10 -6.78 11.23
C ASN A 80 -7.63 -7.08 11.26
N PRO A 81 -8.43 -6.43 12.12
CA PRO A 81 -9.89 -6.62 12.16
C PRO A 81 -10.59 -6.50 10.80
N GLY A 82 -10.13 -5.61 9.92
CA GLY A 82 -10.68 -5.50 8.55
C GLY A 82 -10.53 -6.79 7.75
N ARG A 83 -9.43 -7.54 7.97
CA ARG A 83 -9.18 -8.85 7.33
C ARG A 83 -10.14 -9.93 7.85
N VAL A 84 -10.58 -9.84 9.11
CA VAL A 84 -11.62 -10.75 9.61
C VAL A 84 -12.93 -10.51 8.86
N SER A 85 -13.30 -9.26 8.62
CA SER A 85 -14.48 -8.92 7.81
C SER A 85 -14.35 -9.43 6.36
N GLU A 86 -13.18 -9.26 5.73
CA GLU A 86 -12.91 -9.81 4.38
C GLU A 86 -13.07 -11.33 4.35
N ALA A 87 -12.53 -12.04 5.35
CA ALA A 87 -12.63 -13.50 5.45
C ALA A 87 -14.06 -14.01 5.62
N LEU A 88 -14.89 -13.28 6.39
CA LEU A 88 -16.30 -13.61 6.60
C LEU A 88 -17.18 -13.33 5.36
N ASN A 89 -16.81 -12.33 4.56
CA ASN A 89 -17.52 -11.97 3.33
C ASN A 89 -17.03 -12.75 2.09
N ASN A 90 -16.18 -13.78 2.26
CA ASN A 90 -15.58 -14.58 1.18
C ASN A 90 -14.85 -13.73 0.12
N GLN A 91 -14.16 -12.67 0.55
CA GLN A 91 -13.38 -11.79 -0.33
C GLN A 91 -11.91 -12.22 -0.46
N VAL A 92 -11.56 -13.41 0.06
CA VAL A 92 -10.22 -14.03 0.04
C VAL A 92 -10.33 -15.50 -0.30
#